data_AF-A0A9E5G681-F1
#
_entry.id   AF-A0A9E5G681-F1
#
_cell.length_a   1.000
_cell.length_b   1.000
_cell.length_c   1.000
_cell.angle_alpha   90.00
_cell.angle_beta   90.00
_cell.angle_gamma   90.00
#
_symmetry.space_group_name_H-M   'P 1'
#
loop_
_entity.id
_entity.type
_entity.pdbx_description
1 polymer ?
#
loop_
_entity_poly.entity_id
_entity_poly.type
_entity_poly.pdbx_seq_one_letter_code
_entity_poly.pdbx_strand_id
1 'polypeptide(L)'
;MSTAWTAPKLNWKATDSFEVDDYTRIKQNAQYLSQLLVKLRGSAPSISLYNPTQAFIPTSVFYNDTEKAAADIRNAALAGGAAPKTYTAYAKAWSAEDLNRIENLQSVSSGILTAESSALNVLAYTLCAKGGYF
;
A
#
# COMPACT_ATOMS: atom_id res chain seq x y z
N MET A 1 -5.34 -13.83 -9.42
CA MET A 1 -3.90 -13.62 -9.72
C MET A 1 -3.24 -13.02 -8.48
N SER A 2 -2.12 -13.55 -8.01
CA SER A 2 -1.31 -12.92 -6.96
C SER A 2 -0.63 -11.69 -7.55
N THR A 3 -0.89 -10.51 -7.02
CA THR A 3 -0.21 -9.28 -7.44
C THR A 3 1.19 -9.27 -6.85
N ALA A 4 2.22 -9.00 -7.64
CA ALA A 4 3.60 -8.95 -7.16
C ALA A 4 3.94 -7.56 -6.60
N TRP A 5 4.74 -7.52 -5.53
CA TRP A 5 5.28 -6.28 -4.99
C TRP A 5 6.25 -5.63 -5.98
N THR A 6 6.08 -4.33 -6.23
CA THR A 6 7.00 -3.52 -7.01
C THR A 6 7.56 -2.42 -6.12
N ALA A 7 8.88 -2.21 -6.14
CA ALA A 7 9.51 -1.18 -5.30
C ALA A 7 8.90 0.21 -5.58
N PRO A 8 8.40 0.94 -4.55
CA PRO A 8 7.80 2.25 -4.74
C PRO A 8 8.82 3.29 -5.17
N LYS A 9 8.39 4.29 -5.94
CA LYS A 9 9.22 5.45 -6.33
C LYS A 9 9.17 6.49 -5.21
N LEU A 10 10.23 6.58 -4.42
CA LEU A 10 10.31 7.46 -3.24
C LEU A 10 11.04 8.78 -3.49
N ASN A 11 11.35 9.07 -4.76
CA ASN A 11 12.18 10.19 -5.18
C ASN A 11 11.51 11.07 -6.25
N TRP A 12 10.18 11.17 -6.20
CA TRP A 12 9.42 12.06 -7.06
C TRP A 12 9.94 13.48 -7.00
N LYS A 13 10.08 14.11 -8.16
CA LYS A 13 10.47 15.52 -8.31
C LYS A 13 9.31 16.32 -8.88
N ALA A 14 9.29 17.63 -8.61
CA ALA A 14 8.26 18.53 -9.16
C ALA A 14 8.24 18.58 -10.70
N THR A 15 9.33 18.16 -11.35
CA THR A 15 9.47 18.05 -12.81
C THR A 15 9.00 16.71 -13.39
N ASP A 16 8.68 15.74 -12.54
CA ASP A 16 8.25 14.42 -12.99
C ASP A 16 6.77 14.47 -13.41
N SER A 17 6.45 13.81 -14.53
CA SER A 17 5.07 13.54 -14.92
C SER A 17 4.54 12.31 -14.19
N PHE A 18 3.25 12.33 -13.83
CA PHE A 18 2.56 11.18 -13.28
C PHE A 18 1.84 10.42 -14.40
N GLU A 19 2.27 9.18 -14.65
CA GLU A 19 1.77 8.36 -15.76
C GLU A 19 0.87 7.22 -15.28
N VAL A 20 0.16 6.59 -16.22
CA VAL A 20 -0.73 5.44 -15.93
C VAL A 20 0.04 4.27 -15.29
N ASP A 21 1.30 4.07 -15.67
CA ASP A 21 2.15 3.02 -15.11
C ASP A 21 2.50 3.29 -13.63
N ASP A 22 2.65 4.55 -13.24
CA ASP A 22 2.87 4.93 -11.84
C ASP A 22 1.64 4.63 -10.98
N TYR A 23 0.46 4.97 -11.48
CA TYR A 23 -0.78 4.60 -10.81
C TYR A 23 -0.96 3.08 -10.74
N THR A 24 -0.60 2.36 -11.81
CA THR A 24 -0.66 0.90 -11.85
C THR A 24 0.23 0.27 -10.79
N ARG A 25 1.46 0.79 -10.61
CA ARG A 25 2.37 0.38 -9.54
C ARG A 25 1.76 0.61 -8.15
N ILE A 26 1.27 1.83 -7.88
CA ILE A 26 0.64 2.18 -6.58
C ILE A 26 -0.52 1.23 -6.29
N LYS A 27 -1.36 0.97 -7.28
CA LYS A 27 -2.52 0.08 -7.14
C LYS A 27 -2.13 -1.38 -6.90
N GLN A 28 -1.20 -1.91 -7.68
CA GLN A 28 -0.73 -3.29 -7.51
C GLN A 28 -0.10 -3.49 -6.13
N ASN A 29 0.67 -2.51 -5.64
CA ASN A 29 1.24 -2.53 -4.30
C ASN A 29 0.17 -2.51 -3.21
N ALA A 30 -0.86 -1.67 -3.35
CA ALA A 30 -1.99 -1.67 -2.41
C ALA A 30 -2.71 -3.02 -2.39
N GLN A 31 -2.95 -3.64 -3.56
CA GLN A 31 -3.55 -4.96 -3.66
C GLN A 31 -2.68 -6.06 -3.03
N TYR A 32 -1.36 -6.01 -3.27
CA TYR A 32 -0.41 -6.92 -2.63
C TYR A 32 -0.44 -6.81 -1.11
N LEU A 33 -0.41 -5.58 -0.58
CA LEU A 33 -0.44 -5.35 0.87
C LEU A 33 -1.76 -5.82 1.49
N SER A 34 -2.89 -5.61 0.82
CA SER A 34 -4.18 -6.17 1.28
C SER A 34 -4.18 -7.69 1.28
N GLN A 35 -3.62 -8.35 0.25
CA GLN A 35 -3.49 -9.81 0.23
C GLN A 35 -2.59 -10.31 1.37
N LEU A 36 -1.50 -9.60 1.65
CA LEU A 36 -0.58 -9.94 2.73
C LEU A 36 -1.22 -9.74 4.12
N LEU A 37 -2.01 -8.67 4.30
CA LEU A 37 -2.79 -8.45 5.52
C LEU A 37 -3.81 -9.57 5.75
N VAL A 38 -4.57 -9.98 4.72
CA VAL A 38 -5.50 -11.12 4.84
C VAL A 38 -4.74 -12.39 5.23
N LYS A 39 -3.58 -12.65 4.61
CA LYS A 39 -2.77 -13.83 4.91
C LYS A 39 -2.26 -13.85 6.35
N LEU A 40 -1.79 -12.71 6.87
CA LEU A 40 -1.15 -12.62 8.19
C LEU A 40 -2.16 -12.44 9.33
N ARG A 41 -3.24 -11.71 9.09
CA ARG A 41 -4.17 -11.22 10.12
C ARG A 41 -5.63 -11.60 9.86
N GLY A 42 -5.93 -12.36 8.81
CA GLY A 42 -7.26 -12.85 8.47
C GLY A 42 -8.20 -11.81 7.85
N SER A 43 -7.81 -10.54 7.79
CA SER A 43 -8.62 -9.47 7.23
C SER A 43 -7.76 -8.33 6.70
N ALA A 44 -8.32 -7.51 5.81
CA ALA A 44 -7.73 -6.29 5.28
C ALA A 44 -8.83 -5.23 5.14
N PRO A 45 -8.47 -3.93 5.16
CA PRO A 45 -9.42 -2.88 4.87
C PRO A 45 -9.97 -3.02 3.44
N SER A 46 -11.24 -2.68 3.27
CA SER A 46 -11.82 -2.53 1.94
C SER A 46 -11.21 -1.32 1.27
N ILE A 47 -10.52 -1.54 0.15
CA ILE A 47 -9.92 -0.48 -0.66
C ILE A 47 -10.69 -0.34 -1.97
N SER A 48 -11.04 0.90 -2.33
CA SER A 48 -11.60 1.23 -3.64
C SER A 48 -10.52 1.93 -4.44
N LEU A 49 -10.07 1.31 -5.52
CA LEU A 49 -9.08 1.89 -6.42
C LEU A 49 -9.61 1.82 -7.85
N TYR A 50 -9.48 2.94 -8.55
CA TYR A 50 -9.91 3.08 -9.94
C TYR A 50 -9.21 2.07 -10.88
N ASN A 51 -9.93 1.62 -11.92
CA ASN A 51 -9.38 0.86 -13.03
C ASN A 51 -9.12 1.85 -14.18
N PRO A 52 -7.87 2.24 -14.46
CA PRO A 52 -7.59 3.25 -15.46
C PRO A 52 -7.95 2.71 -16.85
N THR A 53 -8.71 3.51 -17.61
CA THR A 53 -8.81 3.39 -19.07
C THR A 53 -7.92 4.45 -19.71
N GLN A 54 -7.61 4.30 -21.00
CA GLN A 54 -6.65 5.16 -21.71
C GLN A 54 -7.05 6.65 -21.79
N ALA A 55 -8.31 7.00 -21.49
CA ALA A 55 -8.86 8.36 -21.50
C ALA A 55 -9.16 8.91 -20.10
N PHE A 56 -8.46 8.43 -19.08
CA PHE A 56 -8.73 8.80 -17.69
C PHE A 56 -8.30 10.24 -17.37
N ILE A 57 -9.23 11.03 -16.83
CA ILE A 57 -8.96 12.35 -16.24
C ILE A 57 -9.04 12.21 -14.72
N PRO A 58 -7.92 12.37 -13.98
CA PRO A 58 -7.93 12.31 -12.53
C PRO A 58 -8.87 13.35 -11.90
N THR A 59 -9.71 12.89 -10.97
CA THR A 59 -10.62 13.74 -10.19
C THR A 59 -10.20 13.76 -8.72
N SER A 60 -10.78 14.67 -7.94
CA SER A 60 -10.58 14.69 -6.47
C SER A 60 -10.97 13.36 -5.81
N VAL A 61 -11.99 12.67 -6.33
CA VAL A 61 -12.39 11.33 -5.86
C VAL A 61 -11.25 10.33 -6.06
N PHE A 62 -10.63 10.30 -7.24
CA PHE A 62 -9.49 9.42 -7.51
C PHE A 62 -8.32 9.64 -6.54
N TYR A 63 -7.97 10.90 -6.29
CA TYR A 63 -6.90 11.24 -5.36
C TYR A 63 -7.26 10.81 -3.94
N ASN A 64 -8.46 11.15 -3.47
CA ASN A 64 -8.94 10.82 -2.13
C ASN A 64 -9.03 9.30 -1.90
N ASP A 65 -9.53 8.55 -2.86
CA ASP A 65 -9.68 7.10 -2.75
C ASP A 65 -8.30 6.42 -2.64
N THR A 66 -7.32 6.87 -3.42
CA THR A 66 -5.96 6.32 -3.36
C THR A 66 -5.25 6.68 -2.06
N GLU A 67 -5.40 7.91 -1.60
CA GLU A 67 -4.89 8.40 -0.31
C GLU A 67 -5.47 7.61 0.85
N LYS A 68 -6.79 7.44 0.82
CA LYS A 68 -7.51 6.67 1.83
C LYS A 68 -7.05 5.22 1.84
N ALA A 69 -6.92 4.59 0.67
CA ALA A 69 -6.43 3.21 0.57
C ALA A 69 -5.03 3.05 1.17
N ALA A 70 -4.10 3.95 0.86
CA ALA A 70 -2.74 3.92 1.41
C ALA A 70 -2.73 4.11 2.94
N ALA A 71 -3.54 5.04 3.45
CA ALA A 71 -3.67 5.29 4.89
C ALA A 71 -4.33 4.11 5.62
N ASP A 72 -5.43 3.57 5.11
CA ASP A 72 -6.14 2.42 5.69
C ASP A 72 -5.22 1.20 5.77
N ILE A 73 -4.48 0.90 4.69
CA ILE A 73 -3.49 -0.20 4.67
C ILE A 73 -2.41 0.05 5.72
N ARG A 74 -1.88 1.28 5.80
CA ARG A 74 -0.87 1.63 6.80
C ARG A 74 -1.37 1.43 8.24
N ASN A 75 -2.59 1.87 8.51
CA ASN A 75 -3.26 1.73 9.80
C ASN A 75 -3.65 0.28 10.12
N ALA A 76 -3.86 -0.54 9.10
CA ALA A 76 -4.06 -1.98 9.27
C ALA A 76 -2.72 -2.71 9.49
N ALA A 77 -1.62 -2.25 8.89
CA ALA A 77 -0.28 -2.82 9.08
C ALA A 77 0.32 -2.46 10.45
N LEU A 78 0.05 -1.25 10.95
CA LEU A 78 0.45 -0.78 12.28
C LEU A 78 -0.76 -0.16 12.96
N ALA A 79 -1.02 -0.54 14.22
CA ALA A 79 -2.09 0.08 15.00
C ALA A 79 -1.84 1.59 15.17
N GLY A 80 -2.44 2.40 14.29
CA GLY A 80 -2.54 3.87 14.37
C GLY A 80 -1.70 4.70 13.38
N GLY A 81 -2.28 5.83 12.95
CA GLY A 81 -1.58 7.11 12.77
C GLY A 81 -1.63 7.78 11.40
N ALA A 82 -1.86 7.08 10.29
CA ALA A 82 -1.89 7.73 8.98
C ALA A 82 -3.27 8.35 8.72
N ALA A 83 -3.33 9.68 8.69
CA ALA A 83 -4.48 10.41 8.17
C ALA A 83 -4.28 10.65 6.66
N PRO A 84 -5.24 10.27 5.81
CA PRO A 84 -5.16 10.59 4.38
C PRO A 84 -5.30 12.11 4.18
N LYS A 85 -4.62 12.63 3.16
CA LYS A 85 -4.85 14.00 2.71
C LYS A 85 -6.12 14.04 1.85
N THR A 86 -6.93 15.08 2.04
CA THR A 86 -8.18 15.27 1.31
C THR A 86 -8.03 16.39 0.29
N TYR A 87 -8.52 16.14 -0.92
CA TYR A 87 -8.53 17.05 -2.05
C TYR A 87 -9.99 17.42 -2.37
N THR A 88 -10.25 18.71 -2.54
CA THR A 88 -11.56 19.21 -2.98
C THR A 88 -11.66 19.20 -4.50
N ALA A 89 -12.89 19.30 -5.04
CA ALA A 89 -13.05 19.61 -6.45
C ALA A 89 -12.25 20.88 -6.78
N TYR A 90 -11.52 20.87 -7.90
CA TYR A 90 -10.62 21.96 -8.37
C TYR A 90 -9.33 22.16 -7.57
N ALA A 91 -9.03 21.34 -6.56
CA ALA A 91 -7.72 21.34 -5.93
C ALA A 91 -6.64 20.89 -6.91
N LYS A 92 -5.40 21.38 -6.72
CA LYS A 92 -4.23 20.97 -7.49
C LYS A 92 -4.08 19.45 -7.45
N ALA A 93 -3.67 18.87 -8.59
CA ALA A 93 -3.24 17.47 -8.68
C ALA A 93 -2.14 17.16 -7.65
N TRP A 94 -1.90 15.87 -7.37
CA TRP A 94 -0.84 15.44 -6.49
C TRP A 94 0.49 16.13 -6.80
N SER A 95 1.12 16.66 -5.75
CA SER A 95 2.50 17.10 -5.84
C SER A 95 3.45 15.91 -5.76
N ALA A 96 4.71 16.12 -6.14
CA ALA A 96 5.77 15.15 -5.92
C ALA A 96 5.90 14.74 -4.44
N GLU A 97 5.64 15.66 -3.51
CA GLU A 97 5.62 15.38 -2.07
C GLU A 97 4.46 14.44 -1.69
N ASP A 98 3.28 14.65 -2.26
CA ASP A 98 2.11 13.80 -2.03
C ASP A 98 2.38 12.37 -2.53
N LEU A 99 2.97 12.23 -3.72
CA LEU A 99 3.36 10.94 -4.29
C LEU A 99 4.42 10.24 -3.44
N ASN A 100 5.47 10.95 -3.04
CA ASN A 100 6.50 10.42 -2.14
C ASN A 100 5.88 9.93 -0.82
N ARG A 101 4.93 10.68 -0.24
CA ARG A 101 4.25 10.26 0.98
C ARG A 101 3.42 9.00 0.77
N ILE A 102 2.59 8.94 -0.28
CA ILE A 102 1.75 7.77 -0.58
C ILE A 102 2.62 6.51 -0.77
N GLU A 103 3.66 6.60 -1.59
CA GLU A 103 4.55 5.47 -1.86
C GLU A 103 5.40 5.10 -0.64
N ASN A 104 5.74 6.06 0.22
CA ASN A 104 6.40 5.77 1.50
C ASN A 104 5.47 5.01 2.47
N LEU A 105 4.18 5.35 2.53
CA LEU A 105 3.21 4.59 3.35
C LEU A 105 3.16 3.12 2.92
N GLN A 106 3.21 2.86 1.61
CA GLN A 106 3.26 1.49 1.07
C GLN A 106 4.58 0.80 1.42
N SER A 107 5.72 1.49 1.23
CA SER A 107 7.05 0.97 1.55
C SER A 107 7.17 0.54 3.01
N VAL A 108 6.78 1.40 3.95
CA VAL A 108 6.79 1.11 5.39
C VAL A 108 5.85 -0.04 5.73
N SER A 109 4.65 -0.07 5.16
CA SER A 109 3.69 -1.16 5.40
C SER A 109 4.24 -2.52 4.94
N SER A 110 4.90 -2.55 3.78
CA SER A 110 5.58 -3.75 3.27
C SER A 110 6.68 -4.22 4.22
N GLY A 111 7.53 -3.30 4.70
CA GLY A 111 8.59 -3.63 5.66
C GLY A 111 8.05 -4.25 6.96
N ILE A 112 6.95 -3.70 7.50
CA ILE A 112 6.32 -4.23 8.73
C ILE A 112 5.75 -5.64 8.50
N LEU A 113 4.96 -5.82 7.44
CA LEU A 113 4.27 -7.09 7.19
C LEU A 113 5.25 -8.21 6.79
N THR A 114 6.33 -7.88 6.07
CA THR A 114 7.37 -8.85 5.73
C THR A 114 8.20 -9.26 6.95
N ALA A 115 8.49 -8.33 7.87
CA ALA A 115 9.11 -8.65 9.15
C ALA A 115 8.23 -9.56 10.01
N GLU A 116 6.93 -9.26 10.09
CA GLU A 116 5.94 -10.11 10.79
C GLU A 116 5.85 -11.52 10.18
N SER A 117 5.74 -11.61 8.85
CA SER A 117 5.73 -12.90 8.15
C SER A 117 7.01 -13.72 8.43
N SER A 118 8.16 -13.06 8.51
CA SER A 118 9.44 -13.73 8.79
C SER A 118 9.51 -14.21 10.23
N ALA A 119 9.04 -13.42 11.19
CA ALA A 119 8.98 -13.79 12.60
C ALA A 119 8.06 -15.01 12.84
N LEU A 120 6.90 -15.07 12.17
CA LEU A 120 5.99 -16.22 12.24
C LEU A 120 6.65 -17.51 11.72
N ASN A 121 7.41 -17.44 10.62
CA ASN A 121 8.12 -18.61 10.10
C ASN A 121 9.18 -19.14 11.08
N VAL A 122 9.93 -18.23 11.73
CA VAL A 122 10.93 -18.61 12.75
C VAL A 122 10.25 -19.25 13.97
N LEU A 123 9.13 -18.69 14.43
CA LEU A 123 8.37 -19.23 15.55
C LEU A 123 7.82 -20.62 15.22
N ALA A 124 7.22 -20.80 14.04
CA ALA A 124 6.71 -22.09 13.58
C ALA A 124 7.83 -23.15 13.54
N TYR A 125 8.99 -22.82 12.96
CA TYR A 125 10.14 -23.72 12.95
C TYR A 125 10.61 -24.09 14.36
N THR A 126 10.69 -23.11 15.27
CA THR A 126 11.15 -23.32 16.65
C THR A 126 10.18 -24.20 17.45
N LEU A 127 8.86 -24.01 17.28
CA LEU A 127 7.85 -24.84 17.93
C LEU A 127 7.85 -26.27 17.38
N CYS A 128 7.97 -26.45 16.06
CA CYS A 128 8.11 -27.78 15.47
C CYS A 128 9.40 -28.49 15.91
N ALA A 129 10.52 -27.78 15.98
CA ALA A 129 11.79 -28.35 16.43
C ALA A 129 11.80 -28.71 17.93
N LYS A 130 11.05 -27.98 18.77
CA LYS A 130 10.91 -28.27 20.21
C LYS A 130 9.79 -29.27 20.53
N GLY A 131 8.81 -29.45 19.65
CA GLY A 131 7.69 -30.38 19.82
C GLY A 131 7.98 -31.83 19.41
N GLY A 132 9.18 -32.13 18.93
CA GLY A 132 9.59 -33.47 18.45
C GLY A 132 10.07 -34.46 19.52
N TYR A 133 9.69 -34.29 20.79
CA TYR A 133 9.99 -35.25 21.86
C TYR A 133 8.73 -35.63 22.61
N PHE A 134 7.98 -36.62 22.11
CA PHE A 134 7.18 -37.58 22.91
C PHE A 134 7.01 -38.87 22.10
#